data_AF-A0A8C5K8M7-F1
#
_entry.id   AF-A0A8C5K8M7-F1
#
_cell.length_a   1.000
_cell.length_b   1.000
_cell.length_c   1.000
_cell.angle_alpha   90.00
_cell.angle_beta   90.00
_cell.angle_gamma   90.00
#
_symmetry.space_group_name_H-M   'P 1'
#
loop_
_entity.id
_entity.type
_entity.pdbx_description
1 polymer ?
#
loop_
_entity_poly.entity_id
_entity_poly.type
_entity_poly.pdbx_seq_one_letter_code
_entity_poly.pdbx_strand_id
1 'polypeptide(L)'
;TTCPPPISVDYADIQVKSYEENSRERYVCNLGFKRKAGTSSLTQCVLNKTTNTAHWTTPNLKCIIVISTSVIAVLCGMCAVSFLAWYLKSRCTSRSRGLEMDAAEAMPMTARTGGREEDMGTY
;
A
#
# COMPACT_ATOMS: atom_id res chain seq x y z
N THR A 1 22.02 -39.79 -24.12
CA THR A 1 22.47 -38.39 -24.04
C THR A 1 21.75 -37.74 -22.88
N THR A 2 22.45 -36.94 -22.06
CA THR A 2 21.87 -36.30 -20.88
C THR A 2 21.88 -34.79 -21.04
N CYS A 3 20.88 -34.13 -20.47
CA CYS A 3 20.87 -32.67 -20.47
C CYS A 3 21.95 -32.09 -19.53
N PRO A 4 22.47 -30.90 -19.83
CA PRO A 4 23.37 -30.17 -18.94
C PRO A 4 22.64 -29.70 -17.66
N PRO A 5 23.32 -29.05 -16.70
CA PRO A 5 22.63 -28.33 -15.65
C PRO A 5 21.59 -27.33 -16.21
N PRO A 6 20.37 -27.24 -15.62
CA PRO A 6 19.37 -26.29 -16.07
C PRO A 6 19.81 -24.84 -15.87
N ILE A 7 19.22 -23.94 -16.65
CA ILE A 7 19.44 -22.50 -16.51
C ILE A 7 18.80 -21.98 -15.21
N SER A 8 19.37 -20.95 -14.59
CA SER A 8 18.74 -20.27 -13.46
C SER A 8 17.52 -19.47 -13.92
N VAL A 9 16.46 -19.47 -13.12
CA VAL A 9 15.25 -18.65 -13.33
C VAL A 9 15.08 -17.72 -12.14
N ASP A 10 14.73 -16.46 -12.39
CA ASP A 10 14.59 -15.46 -11.32
C ASP A 10 13.58 -15.89 -10.26
N TYR A 11 14.02 -15.83 -9.00
CA TYR A 11 13.23 -16.19 -7.81
C TYR A 11 12.65 -17.60 -7.86
N ALA A 12 13.35 -18.53 -8.52
CA ALA A 12 12.95 -19.93 -8.56
C ALA A 12 14.16 -20.86 -8.51
N ASP A 13 13.95 -22.01 -7.88
CA ASP A 13 14.91 -23.11 -7.82
C ASP A 13 14.35 -24.35 -8.50
N ILE A 14 15.24 -25.27 -8.88
CA ILE A 14 14.89 -26.55 -9.48
C ILE A 14 15.65 -27.67 -8.78
N GLN A 15 14.94 -28.76 -8.50
CA GLN A 15 15.55 -30.02 -8.08
C GLN A 15 15.32 -31.04 -9.19
N VAL A 16 16.35 -31.28 -9.99
CA VAL A 16 16.30 -32.23 -11.10
C VAL A 16 16.31 -33.65 -10.55
N LYS A 17 15.35 -34.47 -10.97
CA LYS A 17 15.27 -35.90 -10.59
C LYS A 17 15.98 -36.78 -11.60
N SER A 18 15.87 -36.45 -12.88
CA SER A 18 16.55 -37.15 -13.96
C SER A 18 17.01 -36.18 -15.06
N TYR A 19 18.24 -36.39 -15.55
CA TYR A 19 18.84 -35.66 -16.67
C TYR A 19 18.65 -36.39 -18.01
N GLU A 20 17.90 -37.50 -18.02
CA GLU A 20 17.66 -38.29 -19.23
C GLU A 20 16.76 -37.56 -20.24
N GLU A 21 16.86 -37.98 -21.50
CA GLU A 21 15.98 -37.48 -22.56
C GLU A 21 14.51 -37.69 -22.19
N ASN A 22 13.68 -36.70 -22.48
CA ASN A 22 12.26 -36.64 -22.15
C ASN A 22 11.93 -36.56 -20.65
N SER A 23 12.94 -36.44 -19.77
CA SER A 23 12.70 -36.10 -18.37
C SER A 23 11.98 -34.75 -18.26
N ARG A 24 10.95 -34.71 -17.41
CA ARG A 24 10.08 -33.55 -17.19
C ARG A 24 10.26 -33.05 -15.76
N GLU A 25 10.84 -31.88 -15.64
CA GLU A 25 11.17 -31.28 -14.35
C GLU A 25 10.41 -29.97 -14.15
N ARG A 26 10.31 -29.54 -12.89
CA ARG A 26 9.57 -28.33 -12.54
C ARG A 26 10.37 -27.44 -11.63
N TYR A 27 10.45 -26.17 -12.02
CA TYR A 27 10.90 -25.11 -11.14
C TYR A 27 9.87 -24.82 -10.05
N VAL A 28 10.36 -24.39 -8.90
CA VAL A 28 9.58 -24.00 -7.74
C VAL A 28 9.98 -22.57 -7.39
N CYS A 29 9.00 -21.66 -7.30
CA CYS A 29 9.28 -20.30 -6.87
C CYS A 29 9.77 -20.29 -5.42
N ASN A 30 10.70 -19.39 -5.13
CA ASN A 30 11.28 -19.21 -3.81
C ASN A 30 10.23 -18.73 -2.80
N LEU A 31 10.57 -18.80 -1.52
CA LEU A 31 9.69 -18.35 -0.43
C LEU A 31 9.27 -16.88 -0.65
N GLY A 32 7.97 -16.59 -0.45
CA GLY A 32 7.38 -15.26 -0.69
C GLY A 32 6.96 -14.98 -2.14
N PHE A 33 7.30 -15.87 -3.07
CA PHE A 33 6.91 -15.76 -4.48
C PHE A 33 5.86 -16.80 -4.86
N LYS A 34 5.07 -16.47 -5.88
CA LYS A 34 4.13 -17.40 -6.52
C LYS A 34 4.29 -17.35 -8.02
N ARG A 35 3.98 -18.47 -8.68
CA ARG A 35 3.94 -18.53 -10.14
C ARG A 35 2.82 -17.62 -10.66
N LYS A 36 3.15 -16.76 -11.63
CA LYS A 36 2.19 -15.93 -12.34
C LYS A 36 1.20 -16.81 -13.13
N ALA A 37 -0.10 -16.51 -13.06
CA ALA A 37 -1.11 -17.20 -13.87
C ALA A 37 -0.78 -17.11 -15.37
N GLY A 38 -1.07 -18.18 -16.12
CA GLY A 38 -0.72 -18.28 -17.55
C GLY A 38 0.74 -18.63 -17.87
N THR A 39 1.64 -18.70 -16.87
CA THR A 39 3.04 -19.14 -17.07
C THR A 39 3.22 -20.63 -16.73
N SER A 40 4.27 -21.28 -17.24
CA SER A 40 4.58 -22.69 -16.95
C SER A 40 5.92 -22.83 -16.24
N SER A 41 5.97 -23.62 -15.17
CA SER A 41 7.21 -24.02 -14.48
C SER A 41 7.87 -25.27 -15.06
N LEU A 42 7.24 -25.88 -16.08
CA LEU A 42 7.73 -27.10 -16.70
C LEU A 42 8.95 -26.79 -17.56
N THR A 43 10.00 -27.58 -17.36
CA THR A 43 11.10 -27.74 -18.32
C THR A 43 11.24 -29.21 -18.68
N GLN A 44 11.65 -29.49 -19.91
CA GLN A 44 11.82 -30.84 -20.41
C GLN A 44 13.17 -30.98 -21.07
N CYS A 45 13.85 -32.09 -20.81
CA CYS A 45 15.07 -32.44 -21.52
C CYS A 45 14.71 -32.96 -22.91
N VAL A 46 15.13 -32.26 -23.95
CA VAL A 46 14.84 -32.62 -25.35
C VAL A 46 16.13 -32.82 -26.13
N LEU A 47 16.20 -33.88 -26.92
CA LEU A 47 17.33 -34.16 -27.79
C LEU A 47 17.16 -33.42 -29.11
N ASN A 48 18.12 -32.54 -29.44
CA ASN A 48 18.20 -31.99 -30.77
C ASN A 48 18.78 -33.07 -31.71
N LYS A 49 17.93 -33.65 -32.55
CA LYS A 49 18.31 -34.74 -33.47
C LYS A 49 19.36 -34.30 -34.51
N THR A 50 19.42 -33.01 -34.84
CA THR A 50 20.36 -32.48 -35.84
C THR A 50 21.78 -32.36 -35.28
N THR A 51 21.92 -31.93 -34.01
CA THR A 51 23.23 -31.75 -33.35
C THR A 51 23.56 -32.86 -32.36
N ASN A 52 22.69 -33.87 -32.24
CA ASN A 52 22.75 -34.95 -31.26
C ASN A 52 22.99 -34.47 -29.81
N THR A 53 22.52 -33.26 -29.48
CA THR A 53 22.78 -32.60 -28.19
C THR A 53 21.48 -32.42 -27.41
N ALA A 54 21.45 -32.91 -26.17
CA ALA A 54 20.30 -32.77 -25.28
C ALA A 54 20.35 -31.40 -24.57
N HIS A 55 19.20 -30.72 -24.50
CA HIS A 55 19.07 -29.44 -23.81
C HIS A 55 17.72 -29.32 -23.12
N TRP A 56 17.68 -28.48 -22.09
CA TRP A 56 16.43 -28.14 -21.41
C TRP A 56 15.62 -27.15 -22.23
N THR A 57 14.32 -27.35 -22.31
CA THR A 57 13.40 -26.35 -22.86
C THR A 57 13.32 -25.13 -21.93
N THR A 58 13.32 -23.94 -22.53
CA THR A 58 13.21 -22.69 -21.78
C THR A 58 11.80 -22.54 -21.20
N PRO A 59 11.64 -22.52 -19.85
CA PRO A 59 10.33 -22.33 -19.25
C PRO A 59 9.86 -20.87 -19.43
N ASN A 60 8.56 -20.65 -19.61
CA ASN A 60 7.98 -19.30 -19.56
C ASN A 60 7.66 -18.86 -18.12
N LEU A 61 8.31 -19.46 -17.12
CA LEU A 61 8.02 -19.23 -15.71
C LEU A 61 8.28 -17.77 -15.32
N LYS A 62 7.32 -17.15 -14.63
CA LYS A 62 7.53 -15.89 -13.91
C LYS A 62 7.07 -16.03 -12.48
N CYS A 63 7.95 -15.79 -11.53
CA CYS A 63 7.65 -15.75 -10.11
C CYS A 63 7.38 -14.29 -9.70
N ILE A 64 6.24 -14.04 -9.07
CA ILE A 64 5.78 -12.73 -8.63
C ILE A 64 5.69 -12.68 -7.12
N ILE A 65 5.99 -11.52 -6.54
CA ILE A 65 5.92 -11.30 -5.09
C ILE A 65 4.46 -11.37 -4.64
N VAL A 66 4.19 -12.13 -3.58
CA VAL A 66 2.91 -12.08 -2.89
C VAL A 66 2.99 -10.96 -1.86
N ILE A 67 2.57 -9.76 -2.27
CA ILE A 67 2.40 -8.68 -1.30
C ILE A 67 1.20 -9.05 -0.43
N SER A 68 1.42 -9.12 0.89
CA SER A 68 0.33 -9.44 1.82
C SER A 68 -0.78 -8.40 1.68
N THR A 69 -2.00 -8.84 1.41
CA THR A 69 -3.18 -7.98 1.29
C THR A 69 -3.40 -7.14 2.55
N SER A 70 -3.01 -7.67 3.71
CA SER A 70 -3.04 -6.95 4.98
C SER A 70 -2.17 -5.70 4.98
N VAL A 71 -0.97 -5.74 4.39
CA VAL A 71 -0.06 -4.59 4.35
C VAL A 71 -0.62 -3.49 3.47
N ILE A 72 -1.13 -3.85 2.28
CA ILE A 72 -1.78 -2.89 1.38
C ILE A 72 -3.03 -2.29 2.03
N ALA A 73 -3.89 -3.11 2.62
CA ALA A 73 -5.10 -2.64 3.28
C ALA A 73 -4.81 -1.68 4.45
N VAL A 74 -3.81 -1.99 5.29
CA VAL A 74 -3.40 -1.12 6.39
C VAL A 74 -2.86 0.20 5.86
N LEU A 75 -1.93 0.17 4.89
CA LEU A 75 -1.37 1.40 4.30
C LEU A 75 -2.46 2.27 3.65
N CYS A 76 -3.35 1.67 2.87
CA CYS A 76 -4.48 2.38 2.27
C CYS A 76 -5.42 2.97 3.33
N GLY A 77 -5.74 2.22 4.38
CA GLY A 77 -6.57 2.69 5.49
C GLY A 77 -5.94 3.88 6.23
N MET A 78 -4.65 3.79 6.56
CA MET A 78 -3.92 4.87 7.22
C MET A 78 -3.87 6.15 6.37
N CYS A 79 -3.64 6.02 5.07
CA CYS A 79 -3.70 7.14 4.14
C CYS A 79 -5.10 7.76 4.11
N ALA A 80 -6.16 6.96 3.97
CA ALA A 80 -7.54 7.45 3.92
C ALA A 80 -7.94 8.19 5.21
N VAL A 81 -7.57 7.68 6.38
CA VAL A 81 -7.83 8.34 7.67
C VAL A 81 -7.08 9.67 7.77
N SER A 82 -5.81 9.71 7.36
CA SER A 82 -5.01 10.93 7.38
C SER A 82 -5.57 12.01 6.45
N PHE A 83 -5.97 11.64 5.23
CA PHE A 83 -6.65 12.53 4.29
C PHE A 83 -8.00 13.01 4.81
N LEU A 84 -8.79 12.13 5.44
CA LEU A 84 -10.08 12.50 6.02
C LEU A 84 -9.90 13.48 7.18
N ALA A 85 -8.94 13.25 8.06
CA ALA A 85 -8.61 14.17 9.15
C ALA A 85 -8.15 15.54 8.62
N TRP A 86 -7.30 15.56 7.58
CA TRP A 86 -6.92 16.79 6.89
C TRP A 86 -8.12 17.52 6.29
N TYR A 87 -8.99 16.79 5.59
CA TYR A 87 -10.18 17.37 4.96
C TYR A 87 -11.16 17.95 6.01
N LEU A 88 -11.41 17.21 7.09
CA LEU A 88 -12.25 17.67 8.19
C LEU A 88 -11.64 18.88 8.89
N LYS A 89 -10.31 18.88 9.11
CA LYS A 89 -9.61 20.02 9.71
C LYS A 89 -9.72 21.27 8.83
N SER A 90 -9.50 21.15 7.52
CA SER A 90 -9.64 22.26 6.56
C SER A 90 -11.08 22.79 6.49
N ARG A 91 -12.08 21.91 6.57
CA ARG A 91 -13.49 22.34 6.66
C ARG A 91 -13.85 22.91 8.01
N CYS A 92 -13.19 22.48 9.09
CA CYS A 92 -13.36 23.04 10.42
C CYS A 92 -12.76 24.45 10.47
N THR A 93 -11.56 24.69 9.93
CA THR A 93 -10.99 26.05 9.80
C THR A 93 -11.80 26.96 8.88
N SER A 94 -12.53 26.42 7.90
CA SER A 94 -13.47 27.22 7.10
C SER A 94 -14.82 27.45 7.81
N ARG A 95 -15.24 26.56 8.71
CA ARG A 95 -16.52 26.60 9.44
C ARG A 95 -16.41 27.15 10.87
N SER A 96 -15.21 27.36 11.42
CA SER A 96 -15.01 27.99 12.73
C SER A 96 -14.99 29.52 12.69
N ARG A 97 -15.16 30.15 11.51
CA ARG A 97 -15.42 31.60 11.42
C ARG A 97 -16.89 32.00 11.67
N GLY A 98 -17.77 31.05 12.02
CA GLY A 98 -19.22 31.30 12.12
C GLY A 98 -19.93 30.81 13.38
N LEU A 99 -19.24 30.21 14.35
CA LEU A 99 -19.84 29.80 15.64
C LEU A 99 -18.87 30.02 16.82
N GLU A 100 -18.07 31.08 16.77
CA GLU A 100 -17.63 31.75 17.99
C GLU A 100 -18.74 32.74 18.32
N MET A 101 -19.80 32.27 18.99
CA MET A 101 -20.69 33.17 19.70
C MET A 101 -19.94 33.52 20.97
N ASP A 102 -19.43 34.76 21.02
CA ASP A 102 -18.89 35.34 22.24
C ASP A 102 -19.89 35.10 23.37
N ALA A 103 -19.44 34.40 24.41
CA ALA A 103 -20.04 34.50 25.73
C ALA A 103 -19.74 35.93 26.24
N ALA A 104 -20.52 36.90 25.77
CA ALA A 104 -20.63 38.19 26.44
C ALA A 104 -21.43 37.93 27.72
N GLU A 105 -20.68 37.65 28.79
CA GLU A 105 -21.13 37.71 30.18
C GLU A 105 -22.08 38.90 30.37
N ALA A 106 -23.27 38.62 30.90
CA ALA A 106 -24.23 39.65 31.27
C ALA A 106 -23.62 40.53 32.39
N MET A 107 -23.16 41.73 32.05
CA MET A 107 -22.79 42.74 33.04
C MET A 107 -24.07 43.37 33.63
N PRO A 108 -24.36 43.23 34.94
CA PRO A 108 -25.40 44.03 35.56
C PRO A 108 -24.76 45.34 36.02
N MET A 109 -24.96 46.43 35.28
CA MET A 109 -24.58 47.75 35.78
C MET A 109 -25.73 48.35 36.59
N THR A 110 -25.70 48.03 37.88
CA THR A 110 -26.45 48.69 38.93
C THR A 110 -26.35 50.21 38.79
N ALA A 111 -27.49 50.90 38.72
CA ALA A 111 -27.58 52.36 38.78
C ALA A 111 -26.96 52.85 40.10
N ARG A 112 -25.79 53.48 40.01
CA ARG A 112 -25.08 54.04 41.16
C ARG A 112 -25.77 55.33 41.60
N THR A 113 -26.36 55.28 42.79
CA THR A 113 -26.80 56.45 43.55
C THR A 113 -25.60 57.17 44.19
N GLY A 114 -25.71 58.50 44.30
CA GLY A 114 -24.88 59.38 45.13
C GLY A 114 -23.95 60.30 44.31
N GLY A 115 -24.03 61.63 44.38
CA GLY A 115 -24.89 62.54 45.14
C GLY A 115 -24.46 64.00 44.92
N ARG A 116 -25.41 64.94 45.10
CA ARG A 116 -25.29 66.34 45.59
C ARG A 116 -24.44 67.34 44.75
N GLU A 117 -25.07 68.25 43.98
CA GLU A 117 -25.47 69.66 44.32
C GLU A 117 -24.33 70.65 44.05
N GLU A 118 -24.49 71.59 43.10
CA GLU A 118 -24.44 73.07 43.25
C GLU A 118 -24.27 73.64 41.80
N ASP A 119 -24.79 74.76 41.31
CA ASP A 119 -25.62 75.85 41.82
C ASP A 119 -26.29 76.59 40.64
N MET A 120 -27.29 77.39 40.99
CA MET A 120 -28.24 78.21 40.23
C MET A 120 -27.62 79.37 39.43
N GLY A 121 -28.23 79.72 38.28
CA GLY A 121 -27.90 80.92 37.51
C GLY A 121 -28.91 81.25 36.41
N THR A 122 -30.07 81.78 36.80
CA THR A 122 -31.05 82.51 35.99
C THR A 122 -30.46 83.72 35.26
N TYR A 123 -30.80 83.93 33.98
CA TYR A 123 -31.66 85.01 33.45
C TYR A 123 -31.99 84.74 31.97
#